data_AF-A0A9P6Q6W9-F1
#
_entry.id   AF-A0A9P6Q6W9-F1
#
_cell.length_a   1.000
_cell.length_b   1.000
_cell.length_c   1.000
_cell.angle_alpha   90.00
_cell.angle_beta   90.00
_cell.angle_gamma   90.00
#
_symmetry.space_group_name_H-M   'P 1'
#
loop_
_entity.id
_entity.type
_entity.pdbx_description
1 polymer ?
#
loop_
_entity_poly.entity_id
_entity_poly.type
_entity_poly.pdbx_seq_one_letter_code
_entity_poly.pdbx_strand_id
1 'polypeptide(L)'
;MTSSRQPMTSKDPQKKSTLYPHSVNFSGRPPPPEGGYSWEEIEKAIDSQSLHVLRRTDKGQYEYERWQQNIDRSKHENVGEYIALEILLWPDLKDPAERQDGADNLLAEERYKIIEPRLTFRLNHHPFPVQESIQYYVLWSTRDMSVLDERDRLEKYLQHQLGRAASPELIPPAVGKRKQWMWFVNPIELRSVASIHHLHVFVRDVDG
;
A
#
# COMPACT_ATOMS: atom_id res chain seq x y z
N MET A 1 -39.03 -38.92 -32.66
CA MET A 1 -38.43 -39.00 -31.31
C MET A 1 -37.12 -38.22 -31.33
N THR A 2 -37.16 -36.94 -30.98
CA THR A 2 -36.00 -36.05 -30.94
C THR A 2 -35.77 -35.67 -29.47
N SER A 3 -34.69 -36.22 -28.89
CA SER A 3 -34.28 -35.91 -27.52
C SER A 3 -33.22 -34.82 -27.55
N SER A 4 -33.62 -33.62 -27.14
CA SER A 4 -32.73 -32.47 -26.93
C SER A 4 -31.93 -32.67 -25.63
N ARG A 5 -30.60 -32.71 -25.73
CA ARG A 5 -29.71 -32.58 -24.57
C ARG A 5 -29.62 -31.10 -24.18
N GLN A 6 -30.05 -30.78 -22.97
CA GLN A 6 -29.74 -29.50 -22.33
C GLN A 6 -28.27 -29.49 -21.86
N PRO A 7 -27.57 -28.34 -21.93
CA PRO A 7 -26.24 -28.20 -21.35
C PRO A 7 -26.33 -28.04 -19.83
N MET A 8 -25.62 -28.90 -19.11
CA MET A 8 -25.40 -28.77 -17.67
C MET A 8 -24.58 -27.51 -17.39
N THR A 9 -25.21 -26.51 -16.80
CA THR A 9 -24.53 -25.38 -16.18
C THR A 9 -23.82 -25.86 -14.92
N SER A 10 -22.49 -25.98 -14.97
CA SER A 10 -21.67 -26.16 -13.77
C SER A 10 -21.74 -24.89 -12.92
N LYS A 11 -22.46 -24.97 -11.80
CA LYS A 11 -22.34 -24.04 -10.68
C LYS A 11 -21.51 -24.74 -9.60
N ASP A 12 -20.20 -24.66 -9.71
CA ASP A 12 -19.33 -25.00 -8.58
C ASP A 12 -19.01 -23.70 -7.82
N PRO A 13 -19.56 -23.48 -6.61
CA PRO A 13 -19.15 -22.35 -5.79
C PRO A 13 -17.70 -22.60 -5.35
N GLN A 14 -16.78 -21.77 -5.85
CA GLN A 14 -15.35 -21.82 -5.54
C GLN A 14 -15.09 -22.09 -4.05
N LYS A 15 -14.53 -23.27 -3.76
CA LYS A 15 -14.02 -23.65 -2.44
C LYS A 15 -13.04 -22.58 -1.96
N LYS A 16 -13.30 -21.99 -0.80
CA LYS A 16 -12.27 -21.28 -0.03
C LYS A 16 -11.07 -22.21 0.13
N SER A 17 -9.86 -21.72 -0.13
CA SER A 17 -8.63 -22.48 0.09
C SER A 17 -8.57 -22.90 1.56
N THR A 18 -8.72 -24.19 1.84
CA THR A 18 -8.65 -24.72 3.21
C THR A 18 -7.24 -24.69 3.78
N LEU A 19 -6.23 -24.52 2.92
CA LEU A 19 -4.82 -24.53 3.31
C LEU A 19 -4.39 -23.21 3.98
N TYR A 20 -4.96 -22.09 3.56
CA TYR A 20 -4.64 -20.75 4.08
C TYR A 20 -5.93 -20.03 4.49
N PRO A 21 -6.50 -20.36 5.67
CA PRO A 21 -7.77 -19.78 6.09
C PRO A 21 -7.59 -18.29 6.42
N HIS A 22 -8.26 -17.42 5.67
CA HIS A 22 -8.27 -15.97 5.93
C HIS A 22 -9.68 -15.38 5.87
N SER A 23 -9.86 -14.21 6.48
CA SER A 23 -11.15 -13.54 6.63
C SER A 23 -11.67 -12.94 5.32
N VAL A 24 -10.77 -12.48 4.44
CA VAL A 24 -11.14 -11.83 3.18
C VAL A 24 -11.80 -12.80 2.21
N ASN A 25 -12.91 -12.40 1.60
CA ASN A 25 -13.56 -13.20 0.57
C ASN A 25 -12.98 -12.91 -0.82
N PHE A 26 -12.19 -13.85 -1.34
CA PHE A 26 -11.67 -13.80 -2.70
C PHE A 26 -12.51 -14.57 -3.73
N SER A 27 -13.66 -15.12 -3.35
CA SER A 27 -14.56 -15.80 -4.28
C SER A 27 -14.97 -14.86 -5.43
N GLY A 28 -14.96 -15.41 -6.65
CA GLY A 28 -15.21 -14.70 -7.89
C GLY A 28 -14.02 -13.90 -8.43
N ARG A 29 -12.88 -13.87 -7.73
CA ARG A 29 -11.70 -13.12 -8.16
C ARG A 29 -10.60 -14.07 -8.64
N PRO A 30 -9.98 -13.85 -9.82
CA PRO A 30 -8.84 -14.65 -10.24
C PRO A 30 -7.69 -14.50 -9.22
N PRO A 31 -6.91 -15.57 -8.96
CA PRO A 31 -5.70 -15.45 -8.15
C PRO A 31 -4.73 -14.44 -8.79
N PRO A 32 -3.83 -13.82 -8.00
CA PRO A 32 -2.73 -13.07 -8.58
C PRO A 32 -1.91 -13.94 -9.56
N PRO A 33 -1.24 -13.35 -10.56
CA PRO A 33 -0.37 -14.10 -11.47
C PRO A 33 0.73 -14.86 -10.71
N GLU A 34 1.10 -16.05 -11.19
CA GLU A 34 2.09 -16.91 -10.53
C GLU A 34 3.47 -16.23 -10.38
N GLY A 35 3.86 -15.42 -11.37
CA GLY A 35 5.08 -14.58 -11.34
C GLY A 35 4.89 -13.20 -10.71
N GLY A 36 3.73 -12.92 -10.11
CA GLY A 36 3.34 -11.60 -9.63
C GLY A 36 2.89 -10.64 -10.73
N TYR A 37 2.27 -9.54 -10.32
CA TYR A 37 1.78 -8.51 -11.24
C TYR A 37 2.94 -7.85 -11.99
N SER A 38 2.76 -7.68 -13.31
CA SER A 38 3.66 -6.89 -14.13
C SER A 38 3.48 -5.40 -13.90
N TRP A 39 4.44 -4.60 -14.37
CA TRP A 39 4.34 -3.15 -14.32
C TRP A 39 3.09 -2.63 -15.03
N GLU A 40 2.80 -3.17 -16.21
CA GLU A 40 1.68 -2.79 -17.06
C GLU A 40 0.34 -3.19 -16.43
N GLU A 41 0.29 -4.32 -15.70
CA GLU A 41 -0.90 -4.72 -14.95
C GLU A 41 -1.19 -3.78 -13.78
N ILE A 42 -0.14 -3.34 -13.06
CA ILE A 42 -0.27 -2.37 -11.96
C ILE A 42 -0.68 -1.01 -12.52
N GLU A 43 -0.01 -0.52 -13.56
CA GLU A 43 -0.32 0.74 -14.25
C GLU A 43 -1.77 0.74 -14.73
N LYS A 44 -2.20 -0.31 -15.42
CA LYS A 44 -3.58 -0.46 -15.87
C LYS A 44 -4.57 -0.44 -14.70
N ALA A 45 -4.25 -1.07 -13.57
CA ALA A 45 -5.13 -1.07 -12.41
C ALA A 45 -5.25 0.33 -11.78
N ILE A 46 -4.17 1.11 -11.77
CA ILE A 46 -4.17 2.51 -11.31
C ILE A 46 -4.99 3.39 -12.27
N ASP A 47 -4.69 3.35 -13.57
CA ASP A 47 -5.34 4.18 -14.59
C ASP A 47 -6.85 3.92 -14.70
N SER A 48 -7.25 2.65 -14.59
CA SER A 48 -8.65 2.24 -14.64
C SER A 48 -9.37 2.32 -13.28
N GLN A 49 -8.71 2.86 -12.25
CA GLN A 49 -9.19 2.91 -10.86
C GLN A 49 -9.70 1.55 -10.33
N SER A 50 -9.18 0.45 -10.87
CA SER A 50 -9.61 -0.91 -10.55
C SER A 50 -8.71 -1.55 -9.50
N LEU A 51 -8.32 -0.80 -8.46
CA LEU A 51 -7.33 -1.23 -7.47
C LEU A 51 -7.70 -2.51 -6.71
N HIS A 52 -8.98 -2.86 -6.65
CA HIS A 52 -9.48 -4.13 -6.08
C HIS A 52 -8.95 -5.39 -6.79
N VAL A 53 -8.42 -5.26 -8.02
CA VAL A 53 -7.79 -6.38 -8.74
C VAL A 53 -6.41 -6.72 -8.20
N LEU A 54 -5.73 -5.76 -7.57
CA LEU A 54 -4.43 -5.94 -6.94
C LEU A 54 -4.66 -6.51 -5.54
N ARG A 55 -4.27 -7.77 -5.35
CA ARG A 55 -4.47 -8.46 -4.07
C ARG A 55 -3.28 -9.33 -3.70
N ARG A 56 -3.19 -9.66 -2.42
CA ARG A 56 -2.27 -10.70 -1.94
C ARG A 56 -2.72 -12.08 -2.44
N THR A 57 -1.79 -13.01 -2.47
CA THR A 57 -2.13 -14.44 -2.54
C THR A 57 -2.87 -14.87 -1.28
N ASP A 58 -3.58 -16.00 -1.31
CA ASP A 58 -4.27 -16.53 -0.12
C ASP A 58 -3.27 -16.76 1.04
N LYS A 59 -2.08 -17.27 0.73
CA LYS A 59 -0.97 -17.42 1.69
C LYS A 59 -0.54 -16.07 2.27
N GLY A 60 -0.26 -15.08 1.40
CA GLY A 60 0.19 -13.76 1.85
C GLY A 60 -0.88 -13.02 2.66
N GLN A 61 -2.15 -13.20 2.33
CA GLN A 61 -3.26 -12.65 3.12
C GLN A 61 -3.37 -13.34 4.49
N TYR A 62 -3.25 -14.66 4.54
CA TYR A 62 -3.20 -15.42 5.79
C TYR A 62 -2.05 -14.98 6.70
N GLU A 63 -0.83 -14.84 6.14
CA GLU A 63 0.34 -14.37 6.88
C GLU A 63 0.15 -12.96 7.42
N TYR A 64 -0.44 -12.06 6.62
CA TYR A 64 -0.78 -10.71 7.04
C TYR A 64 -1.79 -10.69 8.20
N GLU A 65 -2.84 -11.49 8.13
CA GLU A 65 -3.84 -11.59 9.21
C GLU A 65 -3.23 -12.18 10.49
N ARG A 66 -2.37 -13.19 10.37
CA ARG A 66 -1.63 -13.73 11.52
C ARG A 66 -0.71 -12.71 12.16
N TRP A 67 0.01 -11.93 11.36
CA TRP A 67 0.83 -10.84 11.87
C TRP A 67 -0.02 -9.82 12.65
N GLN A 68 -1.17 -9.42 12.13
CA GLN A 68 -2.08 -8.50 12.83
C GLN A 68 -2.64 -9.07 14.15
N GLN A 69 -2.84 -10.39 14.23
CA GLN A 69 -3.31 -11.08 15.44
C GLN A 69 -2.23 -11.12 16.53
N ASN A 70 -0.94 -11.06 16.14
CA ASN A 70 0.18 -11.06 17.09
C ASN A 70 0.46 -9.68 17.70
N ILE A 71 -0.22 -8.62 17.25
CA ILE A 71 -0.09 -7.28 17.81
C ILE A 71 -0.73 -7.25 19.20
N ASP A 72 0.03 -6.81 20.20
CA ASP A 72 -0.43 -6.69 21.59
C ASP A 72 -1.45 -5.54 21.73
N ARG A 73 -2.73 -5.92 21.72
CA ARG A 73 -3.86 -4.98 21.85
C ARG A 73 -4.00 -4.35 23.23
N SER A 74 -3.23 -4.80 24.22
CA SER A 74 -3.16 -4.12 25.52
C SER A 74 -2.22 -2.89 25.50
N LYS A 75 -1.31 -2.83 24.51
CA LYS A 75 -0.34 -1.74 24.32
C LYS A 75 -0.69 -0.80 23.18
N HIS A 76 -1.40 -1.30 22.19
CA HIS A 76 -1.76 -0.54 20.99
C HIS A 76 -3.25 -0.70 20.71
N GLU A 77 -3.96 0.42 20.60
CA GLU A 77 -5.38 0.50 20.30
C GLU A 77 -5.67 -0.14 18.93
N ASN A 78 -4.83 0.13 17.94
CA ASN A 78 -5.03 -0.32 16.57
C ASN A 78 -3.72 -0.65 15.83
N VAL A 79 -3.84 -1.21 14.63
CA VAL A 79 -2.66 -1.62 13.82
C VAL A 79 -1.82 -0.42 13.40
N GLY A 80 -2.46 0.72 13.08
CA GLY A 80 -1.74 1.93 12.68
C GLY A 80 -0.91 2.52 13.80
N GLU A 81 -1.41 2.47 15.06
CA GLU A 81 -0.63 2.88 16.22
C GLU A 81 0.58 1.97 16.44
N TYR A 82 0.40 0.65 16.38
CA TYR A 82 1.53 -0.29 16.43
C TYR A 82 2.58 0.01 15.36
N ILE A 83 2.15 0.22 14.10
CA ILE A 83 3.06 0.58 13.02
C ILE A 83 3.78 1.90 13.33
N ALA A 84 3.06 2.94 13.73
CA ALA A 84 3.65 4.25 13.99
C ALA A 84 4.70 4.20 15.11
N LEU A 85 4.37 3.60 16.25
CA LEU A 85 5.21 3.61 17.43
C LEU A 85 6.36 2.60 17.35
N GLU A 86 6.10 1.37 16.91
CA GLU A 86 7.06 0.26 16.97
C GLU A 86 7.87 0.09 15.67
N ILE A 87 7.27 0.39 14.51
CA ILE A 87 7.92 0.18 13.20
C ILE A 87 8.49 1.48 12.66
N LEU A 88 7.72 2.57 12.69
CA LEU A 88 8.14 3.87 12.15
C LEU A 88 8.89 4.72 13.18
N LEU A 89 8.82 4.33 14.47
CA LEU A 89 9.43 5.03 15.59
C LEU A 89 8.96 6.49 15.69
N TRP A 90 7.70 6.75 15.34
CA TRP A 90 7.06 8.03 15.54
C TRP A 90 6.63 8.15 17.00
N PRO A 91 6.74 9.34 17.61
CA PRO A 91 6.33 9.52 19.01
C PRO A 91 4.81 9.50 19.21
N ASP A 92 4.06 9.84 18.16
CA ASP A 92 2.60 9.81 18.11
C ASP A 92 2.12 9.77 16.65
N LEU A 93 0.83 9.51 16.46
CA LEU A 93 0.15 9.55 15.17
C LEU A 93 -0.24 10.97 14.72
N LYS A 94 -0.09 11.98 15.59
CA LYS A 94 -0.60 13.33 15.32
C LYS A 94 0.25 14.03 14.25
N ASP A 95 -0.40 14.73 13.33
CA ASP A 95 0.32 15.61 12.42
C ASP A 95 1.02 16.70 13.24
N PRO A 96 2.32 16.95 13.01
CA PRO A 96 3.03 18.06 13.65
C PRO A 96 2.31 19.42 13.50
N ALA A 97 1.58 19.63 12.40
CA ALA A 97 0.80 20.86 12.14
C ALA A 97 -0.48 20.98 12.99
N GLU A 98 -0.93 19.91 13.63
CA GLU A 98 -2.09 19.88 14.52
C GLU A 98 -1.71 20.12 15.99
N ARG A 99 -0.41 20.17 16.31
CA ARG A 99 0.05 20.46 17.66
C ARG A 99 -0.27 21.92 18.02
N GLN A 100 -0.99 22.11 19.12
CA GLN A 100 -1.39 23.42 19.62
C GLN A 100 -0.26 24.16 20.33
N ASP A 101 0.83 23.47 20.62
CA ASP A 101 1.91 23.96 21.46
C ASP A 101 2.82 24.90 20.65
N GLY A 102 2.50 26.20 20.62
CA GLY A 102 3.43 27.25 20.17
C GLY A 102 3.08 27.98 18.87
N ALA A 103 1.91 27.73 18.26
CA ALA A 103 1.41 28.50 17.12
C ALA A 103 0.21 29.37 17.53
N ASP A 104 0.44 30.29 18.48
CA ASP A 104 -0.55 31.33 18.80
C ASP A 104 -0.75 32.21 17.55
N ASN A 105 -1.93 32.07 16.94
CA ASN A 105 -2.55 32.91 15.88
C ASN A 105 -2.49 32.47 14.41
N LEU A 106 -1.86 31.35 14.03
CA LEU A 106 -1.95 30.88 12.63
C LEU A 106 -3.18 30.00 12.40
N LEU A 107 -3.85 30.19 11.27
CA LEU A 107 -4.93 29.30 10.83
C LEU A 107 -4.38 27.90 10.52
N ALA A 108 -5.20 26.85 10.63
CA ALA A 108 -4.76 25.48 10.40
C ALA A 108 -4.17 25.30 8.99
N GLU A 109 -4.78 25.92 8.00
CA GLU A 109 -4.37 25.90 6.60
C GLU A 109 -2.98 26.51 6.40
N GLU A 110 -2.61 27.51 7.20
CA GLU A 110 -1.28 28.13 7.15
C GLU A 110 -0.22 27.23 7.79
N ARG A 111 -0.57 26.56 8.89
CA ARG A 111 0.33 25.57 9.52
C ARG A 111 0.65 24.42 8.58
N TYR A 112 -0.32 23.94 7.81
CA TYR A 112 -0.11 22.83 6.87
C TYR A 112 0.86 23.19 5.73
N LYS A 113 0.96 24.48 5.38
CA LYS A 113 1.90 24.98 4.35
C LYS A 113 3.34 25.08 4.83
N ILE A 114 3.58 25.23 6.13
CA ILE A 114 4.91 25.52 6.69
C ILE A 114 5.47 24.40 7.56
N ILE A 115 4.61 23.57 8.15
CA ILE A 115 5.02 22.43 8.98
C ILE A 115 4.92 21.18 8.13
N GLU A 116 6.05 20.52 7.89
CA GLU A 116 6.09 19.24 7.19
C GLU A 116 5.50 18.12 8.07
N PRO A 117 4.70 17.21 7.49
CA PRO A 117 4.29 16.02 8.19
C PRO A 117 5.45 15.05 8.33
N ARG A 118 5.28 14.06 9.22
CA ARG A 118 6.25 12.96 9.26
C ARG A 118 6.03 12.09 8.03
N LEU A 119 7.14 11.75 7.38
CA LEU A 119 7.16 10.85 6.23
C LEU A 119 8.15 9.73 6.50
N THR A 120 7.79 8.51 6.16
CA THR A 120 8.70 7.36 6.29
C THR A 120 8.47 6.39 5.14
N PHE A 121 9.52 6.18 4.34
CA PHE A 121 9.50 5.36 3.14
C PHE A 121 10.16 4.01 3.40
N ARG A 122 9.38 2.92 3.32
CA ARG A 122 9.80 1.56 3.73
C ARG A 122 9.41 0.53 2.70
N LEU A 123 10.18 -0.55 2.60
CA LEU A 123 9.76 -1.74 1.86
C LEU A 123 8.49 -2.31 2.52
N ASN A 124 7.54 -2.77 1.72
CA ASN A 124 6.31 -3.35 2.24
C ASN A 124 6.58 -4.75 2.79
N HIS A 125 6.40 -4.95 4.10
CA HIS A 125 6.56 -6.25 4.75
C HIS A 125 5.50 -7.29 4.33
N HIS A 126 4.34 -6.83 3.85
CA HIS A 126 3.25 -7.70 3.39
C HIS A 126 2.81 -7.29 1.99
N PRO A 127 3.68 -7.47 0.99
CA PRO A 127 3.48 -6.95 -0.36
C PRO A 127 2.40 -7.75 -1.12
N PHE A 128 1.90 -7.14 -2.19
CA PHE A 128 1.27 -7.89 -3.28
C PHE A 128 2.36 -8.65 -4.03
N PRO A 129 2.05 -9.82 -4.61
CA PRO A 129 3.00 -10.49 -5.47
C PRO A 129 3.25 -9.62 -6.70
N VAL A 130 4.48 -9.17 -6.91
CA VAL A 130 4.92 -8.41 -8.07
C VAL A 130 6.07 -9.14 -8.74
N GLN A 131 6.30 -8.84 -10.02
CA GLN A 131 7.46 -9.39 -10.73
C GLN A 131 8.77 -9.00 -10.03
N GLU A 132 9.79 -9.84 -10.15
CA GLU A 132 11.09 -9.71 -9.46
C GLU A 132 11.80 -8.37 -9.75
N SER A 133 11.56 -7.77 -10.91
CA SER A 133 12.12 -6.47 -11.29
C SER A 133 11.45 -5.27 -10.58
N ILE A 134 10.40 -5.51 -9.80
CA ILE A 134 9.58 -4.48 -9.15
C ILE A 134 9.74 -4.59 -7.64
N GLN A 135 10.11 -3.47 -7.02
CA GLN A 135 10.16 -3.32 -5.56
C GLN A 135 8.90 -2.61 -5.07
N TYR A 136 8.28 -3.14 -4.02
CA TYR A 136 7.04 -2.61 -3.47
C TYR A 136 7.29 -1.96 -2.11
N TYR A 137 7.19 -0.64 -2.08
CA TYR A 137 7.30 0.20 -0.90
C TYR A 137 5.96 0.72 -0.40
N VAL A 138 5.96 1.20 0.83
CA VAL A 138 4.91 2.02 1.43
C VAL A 138 5.53 3.33 1.90
N LEU A 139 4.92 4.44 1.49
CA LEU A 139 5.21 5.75 2.08
C LEU A 139 4.13 6.04 3.13
N TRP A 140 4.54 6.12 4.39
CA TRP A 140 3.69 6.47 5.52
C TRP A 140 3.68 7.98 5.73
N SER A 141 2.53 8.54 6.11
CA SER A 141 2.39 9.94 6.50
C SER A 141 1.47 10.13 7.70
N THR A 142 1.78 11.12 8.54
CA THR A 142 0.82 11.64 9.54
C THR A 142 -0.28 12.49 8.92
N ARG A 143 -0.14 12.91 7.66
CA ARG A 143 -1.09 13.78 6.97
C ARG A 143 -1.91 13.03 5.94
N ASP A 144 -3.15 13.44 5.73
CA ASP A 144 -3.98 12.90 4.66
C ASP A 144 -3.40 13.23 3.28
N MET A 145 -2.94 12.19 2.59
CA MET A 145 -2.33 12.26 1.27
C MET A 145 -3.35 12.20 0.12
N SER A 146 -4.65 12.14 0.42
CA SER A 146 -5.70 12.15 -0.60
C SER A 146 -5.98 13.55 -1.18
N VAL A 147 -5.54 14.61 -0.49
CA VAL A 147 -5.66 16.01 -0.91
C VAL A 147 -4.74 16.29 -2.11
N LEU A 148 -5.23 17.02 -3.13
CA LEU A 148 -4.47 17.27 -4.38
C LEU A 148 -3.12 17.96 -4.13
N ASP A 149 -3.09 19.01 -3.32
CA ASP A 149 -1.85 19.75 -3.01
C ASP A 149 -0.79 18.85 -2.34
N GLU A 150 -1.23 17.86 -1.57
CA GLU A 150 -0.33 16.87 -0.95
C GLU A 150 0.26 15.92 -1.99
N ARG A 151 -0.45 15.60 -3.07
CA ARG A 151 0.08 14.72 -4.13
C ARG A 151 1.31 15.32 -4.82
N ASP A 152 1.28 16.61 -5.14
CA ASP A 152 2.42 17.30 -5.77
C ASP A 152 3.64 17.34 -4.84
N ARG A 153 3.39 17.54 -3.53
CA ARG A 153 4.44 17.49 -2.50
C ARG A 153 5.06 16.09 -2.42
N LEU A 154 4.23 15.05 -2.43
CA LEU A 154 4.64 13.66 -2.35
C LEU A 154 5.41 13.22 -3.60
N GLU A 155 5.01 13.67 -4.78
CA GLU A 155 5.74 13.38 -6.02
C GLU A 155 7.17 13.94 -5.96
N LYS A 156 7.32 15.19 -5.50
CA LYS A 156 8.66 15.80 -5.28
C LYS A 156 9.47 15.05 -4.22
N TYR A 157 8.82 14.62 -3.14
CA TYR A 157 9.47 13.82 -2.10
C TYR A 157 9.97 12.48 -2.67
N LEU A 158 9.12 11.75 -3.40
CA LEU A 158 9.49 10.48 -4.03
C LEU A 158 10.62 10.67 -5.04
N GLN A 159 10.56 11.71 -5.88
CA GLN A 159 11.63 12.04 -6.82
C GLN A 159 12.97 12.28 -6.10
N HIS A 160 12.96 12.99 -4.97
CA HIS A 160 14.16 13.20 -4.17
C HIS A 160 14.67 11.91 -3.54
N GLN A 161 13.79 11.12 -2.91
CA GLN A 161 14.14 9.86 -2.25
C GLN A 161 14.72 8.85 -3.24
N LEU A 162 14.06 8.67 -4.39
CA LEU A 162 14.40 7.68 -5.40
C LEU A 162 15.57 8.13 -6.29
N GLY A 163 15.69 9.42 -6.54
CA GLY A 163 16.80 9.98 -7.31
C GLY A 163 18.14 9.98 -6.57
N ARG A 164 18.11 10.01 -5.22
CA ARG A 164 19.33 10.04 -4.39
C ARG A 164 19.61 8.76 -3.62
N ALA A 165 18.73 7.76 -3.71
CA ALA A 165 18.75 6.59 -2.83
C ALA A 165 18.84 6.95 -1.35
N ALA A 166 18.04 7.93 -0.93
CA ALA A 166 18.10 8.49 0.42
C ALA A 166 17.43 7.58 1.48
N SER A 167 16.59 6.62 1.06
CA SER A 167 16.07 5.59 1.96
C SER A 167 17.10 4.46 2.12
N PRO A 168 17.41 4.02 3.34
CA PRO A 168 18.35 2.92 3.59
C PRO A 168 17.87 1.58 3.00
N GLU A 169 16.58 1.46 2.73
CA GLU A 169 15.96 0.27 2.13
C GLU A 169 15.87 0.36 0.60
N LEU A 170 16.26 1.49 0.00
CA LEU A 170 16.25 1.61 -1.45
C LEU A 170 17.50 0.95 -2.03
N ILE A 171 17.30 -0.07 -2.86
CA ILE A 171 18.37 -0.63 -3.67
C ILE A 171 18.74 0.41 -4.74
N PRO A 172 20.01 0.84 -4.85
CA PRO A 172 20.47 1.74 -5.92
C PRO A 172 20.10 1.19 -7.31
N PRO A 173 19.95 2.05 -8.34
CA PRO A 173 19.74 1.56 -9.69
C PRO A 173 20.97 0.77 -10.16
N ALA A 174 20.74 -0.28 -10.94
CA ALA A 174 21.81 -1.00 -11.62
C ALA A 174 22.61 -0.07 -12.57
N VAL A 175 23.83 -0.47 -12.91
CA VAL A 175 24.70 0.33 -13.79
C VAL A 175 24.00 0.60 -15.13
N GLY A 176 23.94 1.88 -15.52
CA GLY A 176 23.27 2.33 -16.74
C GLY A 176 21.75 2.37 -16.67
N LYS A 177 21.15 2.13 -15.50
CA LYS A 177 19.71 2.21 -15.28
C LYS A 177 19.34 3.45 -14.47
N ARG A 178 18.07 3.84 -14.55
CA ARG A 178 17.42 4.82 -13.67
C ARG A 178 16.19 4.21 -13.02
N LYS A 179 15.74 4.81 -11.91
CA LYS A 179 14.48 4.40 -11.26
C LYS A 179 13.28 4.95 -12.03
N GLN A 180 12.28 4.09 -12.23
CA GLN A 180 10.91 4.46 -12.58
C GLN A 180 10.00 4.09 -11.41
N TRP A 181 9.01 4.92 -11.10
CA TRP A 181 8.04 4.64 -10.04
C TRP A 181 6.61 4.95 -10.47
N MET A 182 5.66 4.31 -9.81
CA MET A 182 4.25 4.66 -9.81
C MET A 182 3.70 4.47 -8.39
N TRP A 183 2.58 5.11 -8.08
CA TRP A 183 1.98 4.97 -6.76
C TRP A 183 0.47 5.13 -6.78
N PHE A 184 -0.18 4.62 -5.73
CA PHE A 184 -1.60 4.87 -5.48
C PHE A 184 -1.91 4.88 -3.99
N VAL A 185 -3.05 5.49 -3.64
CA VAL A 185 -3.65 5.41 -2.29
C VAL A 185 -4.82 4.44 -2.38
N ASN A 186 -4.89 3.48 -1.46
CA ASN A 186 -6.07 2.61 -1.40
C ASN A 186 -7.34 3.44 -1.09
N PRO A 187 -8.44 3.21 -1.83
CA PRO A 187 -9.77 3.65 -1.43
C PRO A 187 -10.11 3.19 -0.01
N ILE A 188 -10.98 3.93 0.68
CA ILE A 188 -11.29 3.70 2.11
C ILE A 188 -11.71 2.23 2.35
N GLU A 189 -12.49 1.66 1.45
CA GLU A 189 -12.98 0.28 1.51
C GLU A 189 -11.91 -0.80 1.28
N LEU A 190 -10.74 -0.41 0.74
CA LEU A 190 -9.59 -1.30 0.53
C LEU A 190 -8.45 -1.09 1.55
N ARG A 191 -8.52 -0.06 2.40
CA ARG A 191 -7.48 0.22 3.39
C ARG A 191 -7.51 -0.81 4.51
N SER A 192 -6.42 -1.56 4.66
CA SER A 192 -6.25 -2.48 5.80
C SER A 192 -5.82 -1.75 7.09
N VAL A 193 -5.17 -0.60 6.97
CA VAL A 193 -4.71 0.21 8.10
C VAL A 193 -5.26 1.63 7.96
N ALA A 194 -6.50 1.84 8.41
CA ALA A 194 -7.21 3.11 8.20
C ALA A 194 -6.72 4.25 9.12
N SER A 195 -6.07 3.93 10.24
CA SER A 195 -5.67 4.88 11.29
C SER A 195 -4.37 5.65 11.01
N ILE A 196 -3.67 5.34 9.91
CA ILE A 196 -2.47 6.06 9.48
C ILE A 196 -2.46 6.16 7.95
N HIS A 197 -2.13 7.33 7.43
CA HIS A 197 -2.12 7.56 6.00
C HIS A 197 -0.92 6.89 5.36
N HIS A 198 -1.16 6.24 4.22
CA HIS A 198 -0.11 5.59 3.47
C HIS A 198 -0.46 5.50 1.98
N LEU A 199 0.57 5.49 1.16
CA LEU A 199 0.46 5.19 -0.27
C LEU A 199 1.39 4.04 -0.62
N HIS A 200 0.98 3.30 -1.64
CA HIS A 200 1.68 2.15 -2.18
C HIS A 200 2.55 2.62 -3.34
N VAL A 201 3.85 2.37 -3.27
CA VAL A 201 4.81 2.78 -4.31
C VAL A 201 5.47 1.56 -4.92
N PHE A 202 5.43 1.46 -6.24
CA PHE A 202 6.14 0.44 -7.00
C PHE A 202 7.31 1.11 -7.71
N VAL A 203 8.48 0.48 -7.63
CA VAL A 203 9.73 1.02 -8.17
C VAL A 203 10.41 -0.05 -9.01
N ARG A 204 10.87 0.29 -10.21
CA ARG A 204 11.69 -0.60 -11.05
C ARG A 204 12.88 0.13 -11.67
N ASP A 205 13.85 -0.65 -12.13
CA ASP A 205 14.95 -0.13 -12.95
C ASP A 205 14.54 -0.12 -14.43
N VAL A 206 14.86 0.97 -15.12
CA VAL A 206 14.68 1.11 -16.57
C VAL A 206 15.95 1.65 -17.20
N ASP A 207 16.12 1.46 -18.51
CA ASP A 207 17.25 2.07 -19.24
C ASP A 207 17.25 3.59 -19.06
N GLY A 208 18.45 4.10 -18.76
CA GLY A 208 18.73 5.51 -18.47
C GLY A 208 18.67 6.40 -19.70
#